data_AF-A0A731BMH3-F1
#
_entry.id   AF-A0A731BMH3-F1
#
_cell.length_a   1.000
_cell.length_b   1.000
_cell.length_c   1.000
_cell.angle_alpha   90.00
_cell.angle_beta   90.00
_cell.angle_gamma   90.00
#
_symmetry.space_group_name_H-M   'P 1'
#
loop_
_entity.id
_entity.type
_entity.pdbx_description
1 polymer ?
#
loop_
_entity_poly.entity_id
_entity_poly.type
_entity_poly.pdbx_seq_one_letter_code
_entity_poly.pdbx_strand_id
1 'polypeptide(L)'
;ANYSDYTRNAVLVASSNFDFMYGKLLMESEVYSRIPRAIWPDKPEDFGALYLAKVFFPDAFYRNQGAPAFGYGELYADFGLFTPVWLVISGVFKGVLAKYFSNKTQETKSAHYFIMFLFCIGISVIPVSMGWLFPEHLMIAFMVYIASSFVFSEHIRFVLLRNNK
;
A
#
# COMPACT_ATOMS: atom_id res chain seq x y z
N ALA A 1 -1.06 -15.17 13.14
CA ALA A 1 -2.27 -14.34 13.22
C ALA A 1 -3.42 -15.09 12.58
N ASN A 2 -4.41 -15.49 13.37
CA ASN A 2 -5.65 -16.06 12.86
C ASN A 2 -6.54 -14.92 12.32
N TYR A 3 -7.48 -15.21 11.40
CA TYR A 3 -8.40 -14.20 10.85
C TYR A 3 -9.13 -13.41 11.94
N SER A 4 -9.43 -14.05 13.08
CA SER A 4 -10.03 -13.41 14.25
C SER A 4 -9.13 -12.39 14.94
N ASP A 5 -7.80 -12.52 14.86
CA ASP A 5 -6.87 -11.64 15.57
C ASP A 5 -6.91 -10.22 15.02
N TYR A 6 -7.04 -10.05 13.69
CA TYR A 6 -7.16 -8.73 13.07
C TYR A 6 -8.39 -7.98 13.58
N THR A 7 -9.55 -8.65 13.58
CA THR A 7 -10.80 -8.05 14.05
C THR A 7 -10.78 -7.84 15.56
N ARG A 8 -10.28 -8.81 16.32
CA ARG A 8 -10.18 -8.72 17.79
C ARG A 8 -9.28 -7.57 18.21
N ASN A 9 -8.11 -7.44 17.59
CA ASN A 9 -7.17 -6.37 17.91
C ASN A 9 -7.68 -5.01 17.43
N ALA A 10 -8.41 -4.95 16.30
CA ALA A 10 -9.10 -3.72 15.89
C ALA A 10 -10.16 -3.27 16.91
N VAL A 11 -10.96 -4.21 17.43
CA VAL A 11 -11.96 -3.93 18.48
C VAL A 11 -11.28 -3.51 19.78
N LEU A 12 -10.15 -4.14 20.16
CA LEU A 12 -9.36 -3.75 21.32
C LEU A 12 -8.93 -2.28 21.23
N VAL A 13 -8.37 -1.87 20.10
CA VAL A 13 -7.97 -0.47 19.89
C VAL A 13 -9.19 0.45 19.90
N ALA A 14 -10.26 0.12 19.15
CA ALA A 14 -11.45 0.95 19.04
C ALA A 14 -12.22 1.14 20.36
N SER A 15 -12.15 0.17 21.27
CA SER A 15 -12.79 0.21 22.59
C SER A 15 -11.91 0.78 23.70
N SER A 16 -10.63 1.01 23.41
CA SER A 16 -9.70 1.60 24.36
C SER A 16 -9.81 3.13 24.38
N ASN A 17 -9.46 3.76 25.51
CA ASN A 17 -9.34 5.22 25.63
C ASN A 17 -7.99 5.71 25.06
N PHE A 18 -7.59 5.18 23.91
CA PHE A 18 -6.33 5.54 23.26
C PHE A 18 -6.47 6.87 22.52
N ASP A 19 -5.57 7.81 22.78
CA ASP A 19 -5.58 9.13 22.15
C ASP A 19 -5.35 9.02 20.63
N PHE A 20 -6.11 9.80 19.86
CA PHE A 20 -6.01 9.77 18.41
C PHE A 20 -4.64 10.25 17.95
N MET A 21 -4.07 9.50 17.00
CA MET A 21 -2.76 9.81 16.43
C MET A 21 -2.85 10.63 15.14
N TYR A 22 -4.07 10.99 14.70
CA TYR A 22 -4.36 11.96 13.63
C TYR A 22 -3.65 11.67 12.31
N GLY A 23 -3.46 10.40 11.96
CA GLY A 23 -2.80 9.97 10.72
C GLY A 23 -1.29 9.81 10.85
N LYS A 24 -0.73 10.00 12.05
CA LYS A 24 0.69 9.79 12.31
C LYS A 24 1.08 8.34 12.06
N LEU A 25 0.29 7.36 12.52
CA LEU A 25 0.65 5.95 12.34
C LEU A 25 0.64 5.57 10.86
N LEU A 26 -0.37 6.01 10.12
CA LEU A 26 -0.45 5.84 8.67
C LEU A 26 0.77 6.45 7.97
N MET A 27 1.14 7.69 8.31
CA MET A 27 2.29 8.37 7.70
C MET A 27 3.61 7.65 8.04
N GLU A 28 3.81 7.24 9.29
CA GLU A 28 5.00 6.52 9.72
C GLU A 28 5.12 5.15 9.03
N SER A 29 4.02 4.39 8.99
CA SER A 29 3.96 3.09 8.30
C SER A 29 4.35 3.20 6.83
N GLU A 30 4.02 4.31 6.16
CA GLU A 30 4.35 4.50 4.76
C GLU A 30 5.72 5.15 4.53
N VAL A 31 6.16 6.09 5.36
CA VAL A 31 7.42 6.80 5.14
C VAL A 31 8.60 6.06 5.76
N TYR A 32 8.49 5.67 7.03
CA TYR A 32 9.62 5.11 7.77
C TYR A 32 9.93 3.67 7.34
N SER A 33 8.93 2.90 6.90
CA SER A 33 9.14 1.54 6.38
C SER A 33 10.00 1.52 5.12
N ARG A 34 9.94 2.56 4.29
CA ARG A 34 10.62 2.63 2.98
C ARG A 34 12.04 3.14 3.04
N ILE A 35 12.42 3.88 4.10
CA ILE A 35 13.77 4.43 4.25
C ILE A 35 14.66 3.39 4.96
N PRO A 36 15.68 2.81 4.30
CA PRO A 36 16.58 1.88 4.95
C PRO A 36 17.37 2.55 6.09
N ARG A 37 17.69 1.77 7.14
CA ARG A 37 18.51 2.23 8.27
C ARG A 37 19.89 2.76 7.86
N ALA A 38 20.46 2.23 6.78
CA ALA A 38 21.73 2.72 6.24
C ALA A 38 21.66 4.18 5.77
N ILE A 39 20.48 4.65 5.34
CA ILE A 39 20.25 6.03 4.88
C ILE A 39 19.81 6.92 6.06
N TRP A 40 19.03 6.39 6.99
CA TRP A 40 18.60 7.10 8.20
C TRP A 40 18.87 6.26 9.46
N PRO A 41 20.09 6.38 10.04
CA PRO A 41 20.49 5.60 11.21
C PRO A 41 19.60 5.84 12.42
N ASP A 42 19.22 7.10 12.68
CA ASP A 42 18.44 7.53 13.84
C ASP A 42 16.91 7.38 13.67
N LYS A 43 16.46 6.63 12.65
CA LYS A 43 15.03 6.38 12.43
C LYS A 43 14.37 5.79 13.70
N PRO A 44 13.10 6.07 14.00
CA PRO A 44 12.42 5.36 15.09
C PRO A 44 12.41 3.83 14.85
N GLU A 45 12.60 3.03 15.91
CA GLU A 45 12.46 1.57 15.85
C GLU A 45 10.99 1.14 15.91
N ASP A 46 10.24 1.78 16.81
CA ASP A 46 8.86 1.42 17.11
C ASP A 46 7.92 2.46 16.49
N PHE A 47 7.60 2.29 15.20
CA PHE A 47 6.74 3.22 14.45
C PHE A 47 5.53 2.52 13.83
N GLY A 48 4.50 3.29 13.49
CA GLY A 48 3.29 2.75 12.86
C GLY A 48 2.66 1.61 13.68
N ALA A 49 2.35 0.48 13.04
CA ALA A 49 1.76 -0.67 13.71
C ALA A 49 2.61 -1.25 14.87
N LEU A 50 3.94 -1.11 14.83
CA LEU A 50 4.83 -1.59 15.89
C LEU A 50 4.67 -0.78 17.18
N TYR A 51 4.36 0.51 17.06
CA TYR A 51 4.02 1.33 18.21
C TYR A 51 2.78 0.79 18.93
N LEU A 52 1.74 0.41 18.18
CA LEU A 52 0.54 -0.21 18.76
C LEU A 52 0.84 -1.55 19.41
N ALA A 53 1.72 -2.36 18.82
CA ALA A 53 2.17 -3.63 19.42
C ALA A 53 2.83 -3.39 20.79
N LYS A 54 3.69 -2.37 20.90
CA LYS A 54 4.35 -1.98 22.14
C LYS A 54 3.35 -1.52 23.21
N VAL A 55 2.31 -0.78 22.82
CA VAL A 55 1.29 -0.26 23.76
C VAL A 55 0.33 -1.35 24.23
N PHE A 56 -0.25 -2.13 23.31
CA PHE A 56 -1.31 -3.09 23.63
C PHE A 56 -0.81 -4.49 23.99
N PHE A 57 0.41 -4.85 23.61
CA PHE A 57 1.00 -6.16 23.86
C PHE A 57 2.49 -6.06 24.26
N PRO A 58 2.83 -5.29 25.32
CA PRO A 58 4.23 -4.98 25.67
C PRO A 58 5.06 -6.23 25.97
N ASP A 59 4.51 -7.20 26.70
CA ASP A 59 5.24 -8.42 27.05
C ASP A 59 5.64 -9.25 25.82
N ALA A 60 4.75 -9.36 24.83
CA ALA A 60 5.04 -10.05 23.58
C ALA A 60 6.03 -9.26 22.70
N PHE A 61 5.89 -7.93 22.72
CA PHE A 61 6.75 -7.00 22.00
C PHE A 61 8.21 -7.09 22.49
N TYR A 62 8.46 -6.89 23.79
CA TYR A 62 9.82 -6.92 24.35
C TYR A 62 10.46 -8.32 24.34
N ARG A 63 9.66 -9.38 24.24
CA ARG A 63 10.15 -10.76 24.07
C ARG A 63 10.40 -11.13 22.61
N ASN A 64 10.24 -10.21 21.65
CA ASN A 64 10.38 -10.44 20.22
C ASN A 64 9.53 -11.63 19.71
N GLN A 65 8.32 -11.81 20.26
CA GLN A 65 7.41 -12.90 19.89
C GLN A 65 6.55 -12.59 18.65
N GLY A 66 6.91 -11.54 17.92
CA GLY A 66 6.18 -11.03 16.76
C GLY A 66 5.21 -9.89 17.11
N ALA A 67 4.96 -9.01 16.14
CA ALA A 67 4.01 -7.92 16.28
C ALA A 67 2.58 -8.41 15.95
N PRO A 68 1.61 -8.20 16.85
CA PRO A 68 0.21 -8.49 16.55
C PRO A 68 -0.26 -7.66 15.35
N ALA A 69 -1.08 -8.26 14.50
CA ALA A 69 -1.70 -7.51 13.43
C ALA A 69 -2.96 -6.79 13.92
N PHE A 70 -3.08 -5.51 13.61
CA PHE A 70 -4.18 -4.67 14.09
C PHE A 70 -5.29 -4.47 13.04
N GLY A 71 -5.04 -4.77 11.77
CA GLY A 71 -6.05 -4.60 10.71
C GLY A 71 -6.54 -3.15 10.66
N TYR A 72 -7.86 -2.94 10.73
CA TYR A 72 -8.42 -1.59 10.82
C TYR A 72 -8.13 -0.87 12.15
N GLY A 73 -7.58 -1.56 13.15
CA GLY A 73 -7.15 -0.98 14.42
C GLY A 73 -6.15 0.16 14.25
N GLU A 74 -5.29 0.12 13.23
CA GLU A 74 -4.38 1.23 12.93
C GLU A 74 -5.14 2.51 12.53
N LEU A 75 -6.18 2.37 11.71
CA LEU A 75 -7.04 3.50 11.34
C LEU A 75 -7.86 3.99 12.53
N TYR A 76 -8.35 3.08 13.38
CA TYR A 76 -9.02 3.46 14.63
C TYR A 76 -8.10 4.17 15.61
N ALA A 77 -6.81 3.81 15.67
CA ALA A 77 -5.82 4.53 16.46
C ALA A 77 -5.54 5.94 15.90
N ASP A 78 -5.54 6.11 14.57
CA ASP A 78 -5.32 7.41 13.94
C ASP A 78 -6.56 8.32 13.97
N PHE A 79 -7.74 7.79 13.67
CA PHE A 79 -8.94 8.58 13.39
C PHE A 79 -10.12 8.30 14.33
N GLY A 80 -10.02 7.27 15.18
CA GLY A 80 -11.07 6.91 16.12
C GLY A 80 -12.42 6.70 15.45
N LEU A 81 -13.44 7.40 15.94
CA LEU A 81 -14.81 7.35 15.41
C LEU A 81 -14.93 7.91 13.98
N PHE A 82 -13.93 8.63 13.46
CA PHE A 82 -13.90 9.10 12.07
C PHE A 82 -13.38 8.03 11.10
N THR A 83 -12.92 6.88 11.58
CA THR A 83 -12.44 5.77 10.74
C THR A 83 -13.44 5.36 9.64
N PRO A 84 -14.75 5.18 9.91
CA PRO A 84 -15.71 4.86 8.85
C PRO A 84 -15.80 5.94 7.77
N VAL A 85 -15.71 7.23 8.16
CA VAL A 85 -15.72 8.35 7.21
C VAL A 85 -14.48 8.30 6.32
N TRP A 86 -13.30 8.07 6.91
CA TRP A 86 -12.06 7.88 6.16
C TRP A 86 -12.14 6.70 5.18
N LEU A 87 -12.69 5.56 5.61
CA LEU A 87 -12.88 4.38 4.77
C LEU A 87 -13.82 4.65 3.60
N VAL A 88 -14.90 5.41 3.81
CA VAL A 88 -15.80 5.81 2.73
C VAL A 88 -15.08 6.71 1.72
N ILE A 89 -14.38 7.75 2.18
CA ILE A 89 -13.67 8.70 1.32
C ILE A 89 -12.60 7.97 0.50
N SER A 90 -11.75 7.20 1.17
CA SER A 90 -10.68 6.43 0.51
C SER A 90 -11.22 5.36 -0.43
N GLY A 91 -12.32 4.70 -0.07
CA GLY A 91 -13.02 3.72 -0.92
C GLY A 91 -13.60 4.35 -2.18
N VAL A 92 -14.28 5.50 -2.07
CA VAL A 92 -14.80 6.26 -3.22
C VAL A 92 -13.66 6.66 -4.14
N PHE A 93 -12.58 7.21 -3.59
CA PHE A 93 -11.41 7.61 -4.36
C PHE A 93 -10.79 6.41 -5.12
N LYS A 94 -10.58 5.28 -4.43
CA LYS A 94 -10.10 4.04 -5.07
C LYS A 94 -11.05 3.53 -6.15
N GLY A 95 -12.37 3.62 -5.94
CA GLY A 95 -13.37 3.23 -6.92
C GLY A 95 -13.35 4.09 -8.20
N VAL A 96 -13.19 5.41 -8.05
CA VAL A 96 -13.04 6.34 -9.18
C VAL A 96 -11.79 6.01 -9.99
N LEU A 97 -10.65 5.80 -9.31
CA LEU A 97 -9.40 5.41 -9.97
C LEU A 97 -9.51 4.03 -10.64
N ALA A 98 -10.13 3.06 -9.99
CA ALA A 98 -10.35 1.73 -10.56
C ALA A 98 -11.15 1.81 -11.86
N LYS A 99 -12.21 2.63 -11.90
CA LYS A 99 -12.99 2.87 -13.12
C LYS A 99 -12.13 3.49 -14.22
N TYR A 100 -11.37 4.53 -13.89
CA TYR A 100 -10.47 5.19 -14.85
C TYR A 100 -9.46 4.21 -15.46
N PHE A 101 -8.73 3.48 -14.61
CA PHE A 101 -7.69 2.54 -15.07
C PHE A 101 -8.28 1.33 -15.80
N SER A 102 -9.46 0.84 -15.39
CA SER A 102 -10.17 -0.22 -16.11
C SER A 102 -10.53 0.23 -17.53
N ASN A 103 -11.13 1.42 -17.68
CA ASN A 103 -11.48 1.97 -19.00
C ASN A 103 -10.23 2.14 -19.86
N LYS A 104 -9.16 2.73 -19.32
CA LYS A 104 -7.90 2.92 -20.05
C LYS A 104 -7.23 1.60 -20.44
N THR A 105 -7.31 0.59 -19.58
CA THR A 105 -6.82 -0.76 -19.91
C THR A 105 -7.62 -1.36 -21.07
N GLN A 106 -8.94 -1.20 -21.08
CA GLN A 106 -9.78 -1.73 -22.15
C GLN A 106 -9.59 -1.00 -23.48
N GLU A 107 -9.42 0.33 -23.46
CA GLU A 107 -9.17 1.19 -24.63
C GLU A 107 -7.79 0.91 -25.25
N THR A 108 -6.74 0.89 -24.44
CA THR A 108 -5.35 0.85 -24.93
C THR A 108 -4.76 -0.56 -24.99
N LYS A 109 -5.41 -1.52 -24.32
CA LYS A 109 -4.89 -2.88 -24.08
C LYS A 109 -3.50 -2.90 -23.45
N SER A 110 -3.15 -1.85 -22.70
CA SER A 110 -1.81 -1.70 -22.15
C SER A 110 -1.68 -2.24 -20.73
N ALA A 111 -0.60 -2.98 -20.48
CA ALA A 111 -0.34 -3.64 -19.20
C ALA A 111 -0.05 -2.65 -18.05
N HIS A 112 0.49 -1.46 -18.33
CA HIS A 112 0.78 -0.48 -17.26
C HIS A 112 -0.50 0.06 -16.61
N TYR A 113 -1.56 0.32 -17.38
CA TYR A 113 -2.87 0.67 -16.81
C TYR A 113 -3.50 -0.51 -16.06
N PHE A 114 -3.28 -1.73 -16.53
CA PHE A 114 -3.79 -2.94 -15.86
C PHE A 114 -3.16 -3.11 -14.47
N ILE A 115 -1.86 -2.87 -14.32
CA ILE A 115 -1.17 -2.93 -13.02
C ILE A 115 -1.78 -1.92 -12.03
N MET A 116 -2.04 -0.69 -12.48
CA MET A 116 -2.68 0.33 -11.64
C MET A 116 -4.13 -0.03 -11.29
N PHE A 117 -4.86 -0.68 -12.21
CA PHE A 117 -6.19 -1.21 -11.94
C PHE A 117 -6.16 -2.29 -10.84
N LEU A 118 -5.23 -3.25 -10.91
CA LEU A 118 -5.07 -4.31 -9.90
C LEU A 118 -4.84 -3.72 -8.50
N PHE A 119 -3.95 -2.73 -8.41
CA PHE A 119 -3.72 -2.00 -7.17
C PHE A 119 -5.01 -1.38 -6.60
N CYS A 120 -5.80 -0.71 -7.44
CA CYS A 120 -7.02 -0.03 -7.01
C CYS A 120 -8.07 -0.99 -6.45
N ILE A 121 -8.16 -2.22 -6.98
CA ILE A 121 -9.06 -3.27 -6.48
C ILE A 121 -8.47 -4.10 -5.34
N GLY A 122 -7.27 -3.76 -4.86
CA GLY A 122 -6.63 -4.41 -3.72
C GLY A 122 -5.87 -5.70 -4.06
N ILE A 123 -5.58 -5.95 -5.33
CA ILE A 123 -4.73 -7.06 -5.75
C ILE A 123 -3.28 -6.58 -5.82
N SER A 124 -2.42 -7.15 -4.99
CA SER A 124 -1.00 -6.84 -4.99
C SER A 124 -0.27 -7.69 -6.04
N VAL A 125 0.47 -7.04 -6.94
CA VAL A 125 1.30 -7.70 -7.95
C VAL A 125 2.54 -8.32 -7.32
N ILE A 126 3.13 -7.64 -6.33
CA ILE A 126 4.23 -8.16 -5.53
C ILE A 126 3.62 -8.78 -4.26
N PRO A 127 3.81 -10.08 -4.00
CA PRO A 127 3.36 -10.73 -2.78
C PRO A 127 4.34 -10.42 -1.63
N VAL A 128 4.57 -9.14 -1.36
CA VAL A 128 5.24 -8.67 -0.14
C VAL A 128 4.18 -8.45 0.95
N SER A 129 4.62 -8.39 2.20
CA SER A 129 3.75 -8.35 3.39
C SER A 129 2.79 -7.14 3.41
N MET A 130 1.99 -7.07 4.48
CA MET A 130 1.10 -5.96 4.82
C MET A 130 1.71 -4.58 4.52
N GLY A 131 1.00 -3.74 3.75
CA GLY A 131 1.39 -2.36 3.44
C GLY A 131 0.61 -1.77 2.25
N TRP A 132 0.52 -0.45 2.16
CA TRP A 132 -0.09 0.23 1.01
C TRP A 132 0.96 0.40 -0.11
N LEU A 133 1.06 -0.61 -0.98
CA LEU A 133 2.12 -0.73 -1.98
C LEU A 133 1.97 0.19 -3.21
N PHE A 134 1.42 1.40 -3.04
CA PHE A 134 1.16 2.31 -4.15
C PHE A 134 2.43 2.70 -4.93
N PRO A 135 3.52 3.17 -4.28
CA PRO A 135 4.75 3.53 -4.98
C PRO A 135 5.33 2.36 -5.79
N GLU A 136 5.26 1.14 -5.25
CA GLU A 136 5.80 -0.06 -5.87
C GLU A 136 5.00 -0.42 -7.14
N HIS A 137 3.66 -0.38 -7.07
CA HIS A 137 2.81 -0.60 -8.25
C HIS A 137 3.01 0.48 -9.31
N LEU A 138 3.14 1.74 -8.89
CA LEU A 138 3.41 2.86 -9.79
C LEU A 138 4.77 2.70 -10.49
N MET A 139 5.80 2.30 -9.76
CA MET A 139 7.13 2.04 -10.30
C MET A 139 7.09 0.90 -11.34
N ILE A 140 6.42 -0.22 -11.03
CA ILE A 140 6.28 -1.33 -11.98
C ILE A 140 5.50 -0.88 -13.22
N ALA A 141 4.37 -0.18 -13.04
CA ALA A 141 3.58 0.34 -14.17
C ALA A 141 4.44 1.26 -15.06
N PHE A 142 5.25 2.12 -14.45
CA PHE A 142 6.16 3.01 -15.17
C PHE A 142 7.26 2.24 -15.95
N MET A 143 7.88 1.24 -15.33
CA MET A 143 8.87 0.38 -16.00
C MET A 143 8.27 -0.35 -17.20
N VAL A 144 7.04 -0.88 -17.05
CA VAL A 144 6.31 -1.56 -18.14
C VAL A 144 5.95 -0.57 -19.25
N TYR A 145 5.54 0.65 -18.90
CA TYR A 145 5.30 1.71 -19.87
C TYR A 145 6.54 2.02 -20.70
N ILE A 146 7.69 2.20 -20.05
CA ILE A 146 8.99 2.44 -20.72
C ILE A 146 9.34 1.28 -21.65
N ALA A 147 9.31 0.04 -21.14
CA ALA A 147 9.64 -1.14 -21.92
C ALA A 147 8.74 -1.29 -23.15
N SER A 148 7.43 -1.07 -22.99
CA SER A 148 6.47 -1.13 -24.10
C SER A 148 6.73 -0.06 -25.17
N SER A 149 7.17 1.13 -24.77
CA SER A 149 7.47 2.24 -25.69
C SER A 149 8.72 1.96 -26.53
N PHE A 150 9.75 1.37 -25.92
CA PHE A 150 10.99 1.00 -26.63
C PHE A 150 10.76 -0.14 -27.64
N VAL A 151 10.02 -1.18 -27.27
CA VAL A 151 9.71 -2.31 -28.18
C VAL A 151 8.92 -1.84 -29.40
N PHE A 152 7.97 -0.92 -29.20
CA PHE A 152 7.19 -0.38 -30.32
C PHE A 152 8.03 0.50 -31.24
N SER A 153 8.96 1.29 -30.68
CA SER A 153 9.89 2.12 -31.46
C SER A 153 10.83 1.28 -32.33
N GLU A 154 11.43 0.23 -31.77
CA GLU A 154 12.30 -0.70 -32.51
C GLU A 154 11.51 -1.44 -33.61
N HIS A 155 10.28 -1.85 -33.33
CA HIS A 155 9.45 -2.55 -34.33
C HIS A 155 9.12 -1.65 -35.54
N ILE A 156 8.72 -0.39 -35.30
CA ILE A 156 8.45 0.58 -36.38
C ILE A 156 9.72 0.83 -37.20
N ARG A 157 10.86 1.00 -36.53
CA ARG A 157 12.15 1.26 -37.19
C ARG A 157 12.57 0.09 -38.07
N PHE A 158 12.37 -1.15 -37.61
CA PHE A 158 12.68 -2.36 -38.36
C PHE A 158 11.76 -2.55 -39.58
N VAL A 159 10.46 -2.25 -39.45
CA VAL A 159 9.50 -2.31 -40.57
C VAL A 159 9.81 -1.27 -41.65
N LEU A 160 10.13 -0.02 -41.25
CA LEU A 160 10.51 1.03 -42.20
C LEU A 160 11.80 0.70 -42.96
N LEU A 161 12.80 0.10 -42.29
CA LEU A 161 14.04 -0.33 -42.93
C LEU A 161 13.85 -1.49 -43.90
N ARG A 162 12.83 -2.34 -43.70
CA ARG A 162 12.53 -3.48 -44.57
C ARG A 162 11.75 -3.07 -45.83
N ASN A 163 10.92 -2.03 -45.76
CA ASN A 163 10.16 -1.53 -46.91
C ASN A 163 10.97 -0.65 -47.87
N ASN A 164 12.19 -0.24 -47.50
CA ASN A 164 13.09 0.56 -48.34
C ASN A 164 14.11 -0.30 -49.13
N LYS A 165 13.86 -1.60 -49.30
CA LYS A 165 14.61 -2.52 -50.16
C LYS A 165 13.68 -3.14 -51.19
#